data_AF-A0A1F8X8F3-F1
#
_entry.id   AF-A0A1F8X8F3-F1
#
_cell.length_a   1.000
_cell.length_b   1.000
_cell.length_c   1.000
_cell.angle_alpha   90.00
_cell.angle_beta   90.00
_cell.angle_gamma   90.00
#
_symmetry.space_group_name_H-M   'P 1'
#
loop_
_entity.id
_entity.type
_entity.pdbx_description
1 polymer ?
#
loop_
_entity_poly.entity_id
_entity_poly.type
_entity_poly.pdbx_seq_one_letter_code
_entity_poly.pdbx_strand_id
1 'polypeptide(L)'
;MKTKYTPAVALSMMLKKMQEYSNSGPGQQQVLADMGRLAGSVEAVATIAENPDADSSPEQRQARILRAAAKLSDALPGVEARLAKLRSETEAGFEAAFVQNSGLTTPQTASEIRAHLKALKDPADRSVFLQELVKNADDAGLGSVLFAPPYLSGLDNVTHSRLKEQIEIQRLPDLHKNREVFAELSGNLQTALHEAGRAAHELGNPSKLDSIERRAKAATEAEARLAQGTLPGGV
;
A
#
# COMPACT_ATOMS: atom_id res chain seq x y z
N MET A 1 -7.30 29.62 4.16
CA MET A 1 -7.22 28.27 4.77
C MET A 1 -6.41 27.35 3.85
N LYS A 2 -5.23 26.87 4.28
CA LYS A 2 -4.42 25.89 3.51
C LYS A 2 -4.66 24.51 4.11
N THR A 3 -5.61 23.77 3.54
CA THR A 3 -5.87 22.40 3.97
C THR A 3 -6.08 21.56 2.73
N LYS A 4 -5.24 20.52 2.62
CA LYS A 4 -5.61 19.19 2.11
C LYS A 4 -5.64 18.99 0.59
N TYR A 5 -4.45 18.71 0.03
CA TYR A 5 -4.33 17.57 -0.89
C TYR A 5 -3.07 16.75 -0.55
N THR A 6 -3.07 16.23 0.69
CA THR A 6 -2.14 15.21 1.19
C THR A 6 -1.99 13.98 0.28
N PRO A 7 -3.02 13.49 -0.45
CA PRO A 7 -2.88 12.29 -1.27
C PRO A 7 -1.95 12.47 -2.48
N ALA A 8 -1.99 13.62 -3.18
CA ALA A 8 -1.15 13.87 -4.35
C ALA A 8 0.33 14.05 -3.98
N VAL A 9 0.60 14.73 -2.86
CA VAL A 9 1.95 14.87 -2.30
C VAL A 9 2.48 13.53 -1.77
N ALA A 10 1.63 12.74 -1.12
CA ALA A 10 1.98 11.40 -0.66
C ALA A 10 2.32 10.46 -1.84
N LEU A 11 1.47 10.45 -2.88
CA LEU A 11 1.70 9.67 -4.11
C LEU A 11 3.01 10.05 -4.79
N SER A 12 3.32 11.34 -4.90
CA SER A 12 4.55 11.83 -5.55
C SER A 12 5.82 11.55 -4.71
N MET A 13 5.76 11.65 -3.38
CA MET A 13 6.86 11.22 -2.52
C MET A 13 7.10 9.70 -2.59
N MET A 14 6.03 8.90 -2.66
CA MET A 14 6.12 7.44 -2.82
C MET A 14 6.70 7.06 -4.19
N LEU A 15 6.29 7.74 -5.26
CA LEU A 15 6.86 7.60 -6.61
C LEU A 15 8.38 7.77 -6.59
N LYS A 16 8.88 8.80 -5.90
CA LYS A 16 10.30 9.09 -5.78
C LYS A 16 11.05 8.00 -4.99
N LYS A 17 10.51 7.56 -3.84
CA LYS A 17 11.10 6.46 -3.06
C LYS A 17 11.15 5.14 -3.85
N MET A 18 10.10 4.84 -4.64
CA MET A 18 10.08 3.65 -5.49
C MET A 18 11.10 3.72 -6.63
N GLN A 19 11.33 4.90 -7.20
CA GLN A 19 12.37 5.10 -8.21
C GLN A 19 13.79 4.91 -7.64
N GLU A 20 14.03 5.38 -6.41
CA GLU A 20 15.33 5.23 -5.72
C GLU A 20 15.66 3.77 -5.37
N TYR A 21 14.65 2.93 -5.16
CA TYR A 21 14.81 1.50 -4.84
C TYR A 21 14.93 0.58 -6.07
N SER A 22 14.86 1.11 -7.29
CA SER A 22 14.56 0.29 -8.46
C SER A 22 15.71 0.14 -9.47
N ASN A 23 16.16 -1.10 -9.66
CA ASN A 23 16.71 -1.61 -10.93
C ASN A 23 15.54 -2.15 -11.78
N SER A 24 14.70 -1.26 -12.32
CA SER A 24 13.29 -1.54 -12.65
C SER A 24 13.03 -2.60 -13.73
N GLY A 25 12.29 -3.65 -13.36
CA GLY A 25 11.57 -4.48 -14.33
C GLY A 25 10.34 -3.76 -14.91
N PRO A 26 9.84 -4.19 -16.10
CA PRO A 26 8.78 -3.49 -16.83
C PRO A 26 7.45 -3.35 -16.06
N GLY A 27 7.13 -4.28 -15.15
CA GLY A 27 5.91 -4.22 -14.34
C GLY A 27 5.89 -3.05 -13.33
N GLN A 28 7.04 -2.72 -12.73
CA GLN A 28 7.16 -1.61 -11.77
C GLN A 28 7.00 -0.25 -12.46
N GLN A 29 7.58 -0.09 -13.66
CA GLN A 29 7.46 1.15 -14.45
C GLN A 29 6.01 1.45 -14.82
N GLN A 30 5.22 0.41 -15.14
CA GLN A 30 3.81 0.58 -15.47
C GLN A 30 2.99 1.05 -14.26
N VAL A 31 3.23 0.49 -13.08
CA VAL A 31 2.55 0.92 -11.83
C VAL A 31 2.94 2.35 -11.46
N LEU A 32 4.22 2.71 -11.59
CA LEU A 32 4.70 4.08 -11.41
C LEU A 32 3.99 5.07 -12.36
N ALA A 33 3.88 4.71 -13.65
CA ALA A 33 3.21 5.54 -14.64
C ALA A 33 1.70 5.69 -14.35
N ASP A 34 1.04 4.64 -13.86
CA ASP A 34 -0.36 4.68 -13.46
C ASP A 34 -0.59 5.54 -12.23
N MET A 35 0.29 5.42 -11.23
CA MET A 35 0.24 6.27 -10.05
C MET A 35 0.46 7.74 -10.38
N GLY A 36 1.39 8.06 -11.27
CA GLY A 36 1.59 9.44 -11.74
C GLY A 36 0.32 9.99 -12.40
N ARG A 37 -0.35 9.16 -13.22
CA ARG A 37 -1.65 9.51 -13.83
C ARG A 37 -2.76 9.68 -12.80
N LEU A 38 -2.82 8.84 -11.77
CA LEU A 38 -3.79 8.97 -10.68
C LEU A 38 -3.54 10.23 -9.84
N ALA A 39 -2.29 10.49 -9.45
CA ALA A 39 -1.92 11.68 -8.70
C ALA A 39 -2.31 12.95 -9.47
N GLY A 40 -1.97 13.01 -10.77
CA GLY A 40 -2.37 14.12 -11.64
C GLY A 40 -3.90 14.22 -11.82
N SER A 41 -4.62 13.10 -11.82
CA SER A 41 -6.09 13.11 -11.91
C SER A 41 -6.73 13.64 -10.62
N VAL A 42 -6.23 13.24 -9.45
CA VAL A 42 -6.67 13.75 -8.15
C VAL A 42 -6.35 15.24 -8.03
N GLU A 43 -5.15 15.67 -8.45
CA GLU A 43 -4.74 17.07 -8.46
C GLU A 43 -5.55 17.92 -9.45
N ALA A 44 -5.89 17.39 -10.63
CA ALA A 44 -6.75 18.09 -11.59
C ALA A 44 -8.15 18.31 -11.00
N VAL A 45 -8.72 17.29 -10.35
CA VAL A 45 -10.02 17.38 -9.68
C VAL A 45 -9.98 18.42 -8.55
N ALA A 46 -8.92 18.38 -7.74
CA ALA A 46 -8.64 19.35 -6.69
C ALA A 46 -8.60 20.79 -7.22
N THR A 47 -7.81 20.99 -8.28
CA THR A 47 -7.60 22.30 -8.90
C THR A 47 -8.90 22.86 -9.47
N ILE A 48 -9.73 22.03 -10.13
CA ILE A 48 -11.04 22.46 -10.66
C ILE A 48 -12.00 22.87 -9.53
N ALA A 49 -11.91 22.19 -8.37
CA ALA A 49 -12.73 22.51 -7.22
C ALA A 49 -12.27 23.80 -6.49
N GLU A 50 -10.96 24.02 -6.41
CA GLU A 50 -10.36 25.14 -5.67
C GLU A 50 -10.22 26.43 -6.48
N ASN A 51 -10.03 26.33 -7.81
CA ASN A 51 -9.84 27.48 -8.70
C ASN A 51 -10.99 27.58 -9.71
N PRO A 52 -12.08 28.29 -9.34
CA PRO A 52 -13.08 28.79 -10.26
C PRO A 52 -12.43 29.53 -11.44
N ASP A 53 -12.58 29.05 -12.68
CA ASP A 53 -12.33 29.94 -13.82
C ASP A 53 -13.33 31.09 -13.73
N ALA A 54 -12.84 32.32 -13.84
CA ALA A 54 -13.65 33.54 -13.74
C ALA A 54 -14.84 33.55 -14.73
N ASP A 55 -14.70 32.84 -15.86
CA ASP A 55 -15.68 32.77 -16.94
C ASP A 55 -16.53 31.48 -16.93
N SER A 56 -16.31 30.56 -15.99
CA SER A 56 -17.07 29.29 -15.92
C SER A 56 -18.39 29.45 -15.15
N SER A 57 -19.50 29.04 -15.76
CA SER A 57 -20.76 28.94 -15.02
C SER A 57 -20.68 27.84 -13.94
N PRO A 58 -21.43 27.96 -12.82
CA PRO A 58 -21.46 26.91 -11.78
C PRO A 58 -21.80 25.52 -12.34
N GLU A 59 -22.76 25.45 -13.28
CA GLU A 59 -23.17 24.21 -13.93
C GLU A 59 -22.05 23.58 -14.76
N GLN A 60 -21.30 24.40 -15.51
CA GLN A 60 -20.14 23.92 -16.28
C GLN A 60 -19.05 23.39 -15.36
N ARG A 61 -18.82 24.04 -14.22
CA ARG A 61 -17.85 23.59 -13.22
C ARG A 61 -18.26 22.26 -12.59
N GLN A 62 -19.52 22.14 -12.18
CA GLN A 62 -20.08 20.91 -11.64
C GLN A 62 -19.94 19.75 -12.64
N ALA A 63 -20.26 19.98 -13.92
CA ALA A 63 -20.10 18.99 -14.97
C ALA A 63 -18.63 18.57 -15.17
N ARG A 64 -17.66 19.50 -15.06
CA ARG A 64 -16.23 19.16 -15.11
C ARG A 64 -15.78 18.31 -13.92
N ILE A 65 -16.21 18.66 -12.71
CA ILE A 65 -15.88 17.90 -11.49
C ILE A 65 -16.46 16.48 -11.59
N LEU A 66 -17.73 16.34 -11.96
CA LEU A 66 -18.39 15.05 -12.12
C LEU A 66 -17.69 14.19 -13.18
N ARG A 67 -17.32 14.78 -14.33
CA ARG A 67 -16.61 14.06 -15.39
C ARG A 67 -15.22 13.62 -14.94
N ALA A 68 -14.50 14.45 -14.19
CA ALA A 68 -13.18 14.12 -13.69
C ALA A 68 -13.24 13.05 -12.58
N ALA A 69 -14.23 13.14 -11.70
CA ALA A 69 -14.51 12.12 -10.68
C ALA A 69 -14.89 10.76 -11.31
N ALA A 70 -15.72 10.76 -12.36
CA ALA A 70 -16.08 9.54 -13.09
C ALA A 70 -14.84 8.89 -13.75
N LYS A 71 -14.01 9.67 -14.44
CA LYS A 71 -12.76 9.18 -15.02
C LYS A 71 -11.81 8.59 -13.97
N LEU A 72 -11.70 9.23 -12.80
CA LEU A 72 -10.90 8.72 -11.69
C LEU A 72 -11.48 7.39 -11.17
N SER A 73 -12.80 7.32 -10.97
CA SER A 73 -13.50 6.10 -10.56
C SER A 73 -13.30 4.94 -11.54
N ASP A 74 -13.36 5.21 -12.84
CA ASP A 74 -13.17 4.19 -13.89
C ASP A 74 -11.73 3.65 -13.93
N ALA A 75 -10.74 4.50 -13.60
CA ALA A 75 -9.33 4.13 -13.65
C ALA A 75 -8.88 3.29 -12.44
N LEU A 76 -9.48 3.50 -11.27
CA LEU A 76 -9.04 2.91 -10.01
C LEU A 76 -8.97 1.37 -10.00
N PRO A 77 -10.01 0.62 -10.43
CA PRO A 77 -9.97 -0.85 -10.42
C PRO A 77 -8.81 -1.41 -11.25
N GLY A 78 -8.49 -0.75 -12.37
CA GLY A 78 -7.39 -1.16 -13.23
C GLY A 78 -6.02 -0.98 -12.56
N VAL A 79 -5.85 0.07 -11.75
CA VAL A 79 -4.61 0.31 -11.00
C VAL A 79 -4.52 -0.62 -9.80
N GLU A 80 -5.62 -0.85 -9.07
CA GLU A 80 -5.68 -1.81 -7.97
C GLU A 80 -5.28 -3.22 -8.42
N ALA A 81 -5.84 -3.69 -9.54
CA ALA A 81 -5.51 -5.00 -10.09
C ALA A 81 -4.03 -5.13 -10.47
N ARG A 82 -3.43 -4.07 -11.04
CA ARG A 82 -2.01 -4.06 -11.39
C ARG A 82 -1.11 -3.97 -10.17
N LEU A 83 -1.49 -3.23 -9.15
CA LEU A 83 -0.78 -3.19 -7.87
C LEU A 83 -0.83 -4.56 -7.18
N ALA A 84 -1.98 -5.23 -7.16
CA ALA A 84 -2.13 -6.57 -6.61
C ALA A 84 -1.25 -7.58 -7.35
N LYS A 85 -1.21 -7.51 -8.69
CA LYS A 85 -0.31 -8.33 -9.51
C LYS A 85 1.16 -8.07 -9.19
N LEU A 86 1.58 -6.80 -9.18
CA LEU A 86 2.97 -6.43 -8.85
C LEU A 86 3.37 -6.93 -7.47
N ARG A 87 2.47 -6.82 -6.48
CA ARG A 87 2.66 -7.36 -5.14
C ARG A 87 2.88 -8.86 -5.14
N SER A 88 1.99 -9.61 -5.78
CA SER A 88 2.13 -11.06 -5.89
C SER A 88 3.43 -11.47 -6.57
N GLU A 89 3.81 -10.82 -7.65
CA GLU A 89 5.05 -11.11 -8.39
C GLU A 89 6.30 -10.76 -7.56
N THR A 90 6.28 -9.64 -6.85
CA THR A 90 7.40 -9.20 -6.01
C THR A 90 7.56 -10.09 -4.77
N GLU A 91 6.44 -10.46 -4.11
CA GLU A 91 6.46 -11.41 -2.99
C GLU A 91 6.99 -12.78 -3.42
N ALA A 92 6.58 -13.27 -4.60
CA ALA A 92 7.14 -14.50 -5.19
C ALA A 92 8.64 -14.36 -5.52
N GLY A 93 9.07 -13.18 -5.96
CA GLY A 93 10.49 -12.87 -6.18
C GLY A 93 11.31 -12.92 -4.89
N PHE A 94 10.81 -12.34 -3.79
CA PHE A 94 11.45 -12.44 -2.47
C PHE A 94 11.48 -13.88 -1.97
N GLU A 95 10.42 -14.65 -2.19
CA GLU A 95 10.38 -16.07 -1.86
C GLU A 95 11.46 -16.87 -2.61
N ALA A 96 11.55 -16.69 -3.92
CA ALA A 96 12.57 -17.34 -4.74
C ALA A 96 13.98 -16.94 -4.30
N ALA A 97 14.22 -15.66 -4.01
CA ALA A 97 15.49 -15.17 -3.51
C ALA A 97 15.83 -15.74 -2.13
N PHE A 98 14.85 -15.90 -1.24
CA PHE A 98 15.04 -16.56 0.05
C PHE A 98 15.48 -18.01 -0.14
N VAL A 99 14.78 -18.78 -0.98
CA VAL A 99 15.12 -20.18 -1.24
C VAL A 99 16.52 -20.32 -1.85
N GLN A 100 16.87 -19.45 -2.81
CA GLN A 100 18.17 -19.50 -3.50
C GLN A 100 19.34 -19.06 -2.62
N ASN A 101 19.15 -18.03 -1.80
CA ASN A 101 20.28 -17.36 -1.13
C ASN A 101 20.40 -17.68 0.37
N SER A 102 19.39 -18.30 1.00
CA SER A 102 19.41 -18.59 2.44
C SER A 102 20.47 -19.61 2.88
N GLY A 103 21.05 -20.35 1.92
CA GLY A 103 21.98 -21.46 2.18
C GLY A 103 21.32 -22.69 2.80
N LEU A 104 20.00 -22.69 3.00
CA LEU A 104 19.27 -23.82 3.53
C LEU A 104 19.21 -24.96 2.52
N THR A 105 19.22 -26.19 3.01
CA THR A 105 19.17 -27.39 2.17
C THR A 105 18.01 -28.28 2.57
N THR A 106 17.57 -29.14 1.65
CA THR A 106 16.53 -30.14 1.94
C THR A 106 17.12 -31.54 1.77
N PRO A 107 17.39 -32.27 2.86
CA PRO A 107 17.89 -33.64 2.80
C PRO A 107 16.80 -34.60 2.31
N GLN A 108 17.22 -35.82 1.95
CA GLN A 108 16.29 -36.90 1.60
C GLN A 108 15.35 -37.27 2.77
N THR A 109 15.79 -37.03 4.00
CA THR A 109 15.05 -37.29 5.24
C THR A 109 14.13 -36.13 5.68
N ALA A 110 13.86 -35.17 4.80
CA ALA A 110 13.08 -33.97 5.15
C ALA A 110 11.65 -34.30 5.60
N SER A 111 11.04 -35.36 5.05
CA SER A 111 9.73 -35.86 5.48
C SER A 111 9.73 -36.32 6.93
N GLU A 112 10.78 -37.01 7.36
CA GLU A 112 10.96 -37.60 8.68
C GLU A 112 11.19 -36.52 9.72
N ILE A 113 11.99 -35.50 9.38
CA ILE A 113 12.20 -34.31 10.21
C ILE A 113 10.85 -33.60 10.45
N ARG A 114 10.06 -33.39 9.39
CA ARG A 114 8.73 -32.78 9.51
C ARG A 114 7.75 -33.64 10.29
N ALA A 115 7.77 -34.97 10.07
CA ALA A 115 6.91 -35.90 10.80
C ALA A 115 7.26 -35.91 12.29
N HIS A 116 8.55 -35.85 12.64
CA HIS A 116 9.01 -35.73 14.01
C HIS A 116 8.52 -34.43 14.66
N LEU A 117 8.75 -33.28 14.02
CA LEU A 117 8.26 -31.99 14.51
C LEU A 117 6.74 -31.97 14.72
N LYS A 118 5.98 -32.55 13.77
CA LYS A 118 4.52 -32.66 13.85
C LYS A 118 4.05 -33.60 14.97
N ALA A 119 4.83 -34.63 15.30
CA ALA A 119 4.51 -35.59 16.35
C ALA A 119 4.68 -35.02 17.77
N LEU A 120 5.51 -33.97 17.93
CA LEU A 120 5.62 -33.22 19.18
C LEU A 120 4.26 -32.58 19.48
N LYS A 121 3.60 -33.00 20.57
CA LYS A 121 2.25 -32.52 20.92
C LYS A 121 2.26 -31.18 21.64
N ASP A 122 3.30 -30.94 22.44
CA ASP A 122 3.47 -29.70 23.19
C ASP A 122 4.08 -28.61 22.28
N PRO A 123 3.45 -27.43 22.15
CA PRO A 123 4.04 -26.27 21.50
C PRO A 123 5.40 -25.86 22.08
N ALA A 124 5.64 -26.09 23.38
CA ALA A 124 6.92 -25.80 24.01
C ALA A 124 8.04 -26.68 23.44
N ASP A 125 7.82 -27.99 23.33
CA ASP A 125 8.79 -28.92 22.74
C ASP A 125 9.09 -28.60 21.28
N ARG A 126 8.07 -28.22 20.50
CA ARG A 126 8.27 -27.75 19.12
C ARG A 126 9.16 -26.52 19.07
N SER A 127 8.93 -25.57 19.97
CA SER A 127 9.71 -24.34 20.04
C SER A 127 11.17 -24.62 20.41
N VAL A 128 11.40 -25.53 21.36
CA VAL A 128 12.75 -25.99 21.74
C VAL A 128 13.46 -26.63 20.53
N PHE A 129 12.80 -27.56 19.85
CA PHE A 129 13.35 -28.20 18.66
C PHE A 129 13.76 -27.18 17.58
N LEU A 130 12.87 -26.23 17.25
CA LEU A 130 13.19 -25.18 16.27
C LEU A 130 14.34 -24.28 16.72
N GLN A 131 14.40 -23.92 18.00
CA GLN A 131 15.50 -23.13 18.56
C GLN A 131 16.83 -23.87 18.50
N GLU A 132 16.84 -25.18 18.72
CA GLU A 132 18.03 -26.01 18.56
C GLU A 132 18.52 -26.03 17.12
N LEU A 133 17.61 -26.14 16.13
CA LEU A 133 17.98 -26.05 14.72
C LEU A 133 18.65 -24.71 14.39
N VAL A 134 18.09 -23.59 14.89
CA VAL A 134 18.67 -22.26 14.71
C VAL A 134 20.03 -22.15 15.40
N LYS A 135 20.11 -22.56 16.68
CA LYS A 135 21.32 -22.46 17.50
C LYS A 135 22.48 -23.28 16.93
N ASN A 136 22.18 -24.46 16.40
CA ASN A 136 23.18 -25.37 15.83
C ASN A 136 23.48 -25.06 14.36
N ALA A 137 22.83 -24.05 13.76
CA ALA A 137 22.91 -23.76 12.34
C ALA A 137 22.64 -25.00 11.45
N ASP A 138 21.64 -25.81 11.83
CA ASP A 138 21.25 -27.00 11.06
C ASP A 138 20.46 -26.60 9.82
N ASP A 139 21.19 -26.31 8.74
CA ASP A 139 20.63 -25.89 7.45
C ASP A 139 19.66 -26.90 6.85
N ALA A 140 19.93 -28.19 7.06
CA ALA A 140 19.13 -29.28 6.52
C ALA A 140 17.81 -29.41 7.29
N GLY A 141 17.84 -29.30 8.62
CA GLY A 141 16.66 -29.26 9.47
C GLY A 141 15.80 -28.03 9.20
N LEU A 142 16.42 -26.84 9.17
CA LEU A 142 15.72 -25.59 8.90
C LEU A 142 15.10 -25.58 7.50
N GLY A 143 15.82 -26.00 6.46
CA GLY A 143 15.28 -26.09 5.10
C GLY A 143 14.15 -27.10 4.97
N SER A 144 14.24 -28.25 5.68
CA SER A 144 13.15 -29.23 5.74
C SER A 144 11.84 -28.67 6.29
N VAL A 145 11.93 -27.74 7.24
CA VAL A 145 10.79 -27.08 7.88
C VAL A 145 10.29 -25.90 7.04
N LEU A 146 11.18 -25.00 6.61
CA LEU A 146 10.85 -23.71 6.02
C LEU A 146 10.48 -23.75 4.53
N PHE A 147 10.94 -24.76 3.78
CA PHE A 147 10.56 -24.93 2.37
C PHE A 147 9.28 -25.76 2.19
N ALA A 148 8.75 -26.33 3.27
CA ALA A 148 7.47 -27.02 3.25
C ALA A 148 6.34 -26.08 3.65
N PRO A 149 5.13 -26.26 3.09
CA PRO A 149 3.94 -25.60 3.61
C PRO A 149 3.77 -25.81 5.13
N PRO A 150 3.30 -24.80 5.91
CA PRO A 150 3.23 -24.88 7.38
C PRO A 150 2.47 -26.11 7.90
N TYR A 151 1.37 -26.49 7.25
CA TYR A 151 0.57 -27.66 7.62
C TYR A 151 1.31 -29.00 7.47
N LEU A 152 2.36 -29.07 6.63
CA LEU A 152 3.21 -30.25 6.48
C LEU A 152 4.31 -30.32 7.54
N SER A 153 4.84 -29.17 7.99
CA SER A 153 5.80 -29.12 9.10
C SER A 153 5.14 -29.17 10.48
N GLY A 154 3.81 -29.07 10.56
CA GLY A 154 3.08 -29.07 11.83
C GLY A 154 3.13 -27.72 12.55
N LEU A 155 3.53 -26.66 11.83
CA LEU A 155 3.54 -25.28 12.31
C LEU A 155 2.28 -24.55 11.88
N ASP A 156 1.81 -23.65 12.72
CA ASP A 156 0.85 -22.63 12.28
C ASP A 156 1.57 -21.59 11.40
N ASN A 157 0.78 -20.82 10.64
CA ASN A 157 1.31 -19.82 9.71
C ASN A 157 2.13 -18.74 10.42
N VAL A 158 1.74 -18.33 11.64
CA VAL A 158 2.43 -17.26 12.39
C VAL A 158 3.81 -17.73 12.83
N THR A 159 3.90 -18.92 13.42
CA THR A 159 5.15 -19.53 13.86
C THR A 159 6.09 -19.77 12.68
N HIS A 160 5.56 -20.30 11.57
CA HIS A 160 6.35 -20.50 10.36
C HIS A 160 6.90 -19.19 9.78
N SER A 161 6.04 -18.15 9.66
CA SER A 161 6.46 -16.83 9.17
C SER A 161 7.51 -16.18 10.06
N ARG A 162 7.35 -16.26 11.40
CA ARG A 162 8.33 -15.72 12.35
C ARG A 162 9.69 -16.40 12.26
N LEU A 163 9.70 -17.74 12.16
CA LEU A 163 10.95 -18.48 12.01
C LEU A 163 11.64 -18.09 10.69
N LYS A 164 10.87 -18.00 9.61
CA LYS A 164 11.39 -17.56 8.31
C LYS A 164 11.99 -16.16 8.37
N GLU A 165 11.26 -15.21 8.95
CA GLU A 165 11.69 -13.83 9.14
C GLU A 165 12.98 -13.76 9.97
N GLN A 166 13.06 -14.53 11.06
CA GLN A 166 14.28 -14.63 11.85
C GLN A 166 15.49 -15.10 11.02
N ILE A 167 15.31 -16.13 10.19
CA ILE A 167 16.38 -16.62 9.30
C ILE A 167 16.71 -15.58 8.22
N GLU A 168 15.71 -14.90 7.65
CA GLU A 168 15.89 -13.84 6.66
C GLU A 168 16.70 -12.68 7.26
N ILE A 169 16.38 -12.22 8.46
CA ILE A 169 17.14 -11.17 9.17
C ILE A 169 18.60 -11.61 9.42
N GLN A 170 18.81 -12.85 9.87
CA GLN A 170 20.14 -13.34 10.23
C GLN A 170 21.04 -13.57 9.01
N ARG A 171 20.49 -14.06 7.90
CA ARG A 171 21.28 -14.53 6.75
C ARG A 171 21.17 -13.65 5.51
N LEU A 172 20.06 -12.95 5.36
CA LEU A 172 19.71 -12.16 4.18
C LEU A 172 19.22 -10.76 4.59
N PRO A 173 20.01 -9.98 5.36
CA PRO A 173 19.56 -8.70 5.92
C PRO A 173 19.12 -7.70 4.84
N ASP A 174 19.79 -7.71 3.68
CA ASP A 174 19.41 -6.86 2.55
C ASP A 174 18.07 -7.27 1.94
N LEU A 175 17.79 -8.58 1.85
CA LEU A 175 16.50 -9.09 1.38
C LEU A 175 15.38 -8.68 2.33
N HIS A 176 15.60 -8.83 3.63
CA HIS A 176 14.65 -8.42 4.66
C HIS A 176 14.35 -6.92 4.57
N LYS A 177 15.39 -6.08 4.52
CA LYS A 177 15.23 -4.63 4.37
C LYS A 177 14.45 -4.27 3.10
N ASN A 178 14.74 -4.93 1.99
CA ASN A 178 14.01 -4.71 0.73
C ASN A 178 12.53 -5.12 0.86
N ARG A 179 12.25 -6.22 1.56
CA ARG A 179 10.87 -6.68 1.83
C ARG A 179 10.12 -5.69 2.72
N GLU A 180 10.73 -5.18 3.79
CA GLU A 180 10.13 -4.16 4.66
C GLU A 180 9.78 -2.89 3.89
N VAL A 181 10.74 -2.39 3.10
CA VAL A 181 10.54 -1.20 2.26
C VAL A 181 9.41 -1.44 1.27
N PHE A 182 9.36 -2.60 0.63
CA PHE A 182 8.28 -2.95 -0.28
C PHE A 182 6.92 -3.04 0.43
N ALA A 183 6.86 -3.62 1.63
CA ALA A 183 5.65 -3.70 2.43
C ALA A 183 5.15 -2.30 2.83
N GLU A 184 6.05 -1.43 3.28
CA GLU A 184 5.73 -0.03 3.59
C GLU A 184 5.17 0.68 2.35
N LEU A 185 5.88 0.60 1.22
CA LEU A 185 5.48 1.22 -0.04
C LEU A 185 4.13 0.70 -0.50
N SER A 186 3.92 -0.61 -0.58
CA SER A 186 2.65 -1.20 -1.04
C SER A 186 1.45 -0.81 -0.15
N GLY A 187 1.62 -0.79 1.18
CA GLY A 187 0.56 -0.33 2.10
C GLY A 187 0.23 1.15 1.94
N ASN A 188 1.26 1.95 1.72
CA ASN A 188 1.17 3.36 1.39
C ASN A 188 0.42 3.60 0.06
N LEU A 189 0.71 2.81 -0.98
CA LEU A 189 0.01 2.84 -2.27
C LEU A 189 -1.46 2.48 -2.14
N GLN A 190 -1.75 1.42 -1.40
CA GLN A 190 -3.12 0.96 -1.16
C GLN A 190 -3.94 2.03 -0.42
N THR A 191 -3.32 2.69 0.56
CA THR A 191 -3.94 3.82 1.28
C THR A 191 -4.25 4.97 0.33
N ALA A 192 -3.30 5.33 -0.54
CA ALA A 192 -3.50 6.41 -1.51
C ALA A 192 -4.62 6.09 -2.54
N LEU A 193 -4.69 4.84 -3.01
CA LEU A 193 -5.78 4.38 -3.89
C LEU A 193 -7.13 4.46 -3.20
N HIS A 194 -7.21 4.04 -1.93
CA HIS A 194 -8.44 4.13 -1.14
C HIS A 194 -8.90 5.58 -0.97
N GLU A 195 -7.97 6.49 -0.65
CA GLU A 195 -8.27 7.93 -0.54
C GLU A 195 -8.70 8.55 -1.87
N ALA A 196 -8.07 8.15 -2.98
CA ALA A 196 -8.48 8.59 -4.31
C ALA A 196 -9.89 8.09 -4.67
N GLY A 197 -10.23 6.84 -4.33
CA GLY A 197 -11.57 6.29 -4.50
C GLY A 197 -12.62 7.00 -3.65
N ARG A 198 -12.28 7.33 -2.40
CA ARG A 198 -13.15 8.13 -1.54
C ARG A 198 -13.40 9.52 -2.15
N ALA A 199 -12.35 10.21 -2.61
CA ALA A 199 -12.47 11.51 -3.25
C ALA A 199 -13.32 11.45 -4.53
N ALA A 200 -13.10 10.44 -5.39
CA ALA A 200 -13.90 10.22 -6.59
C ALA A 200 -15.39 10.03 -6.25
N HIS A 201 -15.70 9.20 -5.26
CA HIS A 201 -17.08 8.97 -4.82
C HIS A 201 -17.72 10.25 -4.24
N GLU A 202 -16.99 11.01 -3.41
CA GLU A 202 -17.54 12.22 -2.81
C GLU A 202 -17.85 13.30 -3.85
N LEU A 203 -16.96 13.47 -4.83
CA LEU A 203 -17.08 14.46 -5.88
C LEU A 203 -17.99 14.00 -7.03
N GLY A 204 -18.21 12.69 -7.17
CA GLY A 204 -19.19 12.11 -8.09
C GLY A 204 -20.64 12.25 -7.63
N ASN A 205 -20.90 12.73 -6.40
CA ASN A 205 -22.26 12.90 -5.88
C ASN A 205 -22.73 14.36 -6.02
N PRO A 206 -23.72 14.66 -6.89
CA PRO A 206 -24.21 16.02 -7.12
C PRO A 206 -24.69 16.72 -5.84
N SER A 207 -25.36 15.98 -4.94
CA SER A 207 -25.87 16.54 -3.68
C SER A 207 -24.76 17.00 -2.72
N LYS A 208 -23.58 16.35 -2.77
CA LYS A 208 -22.42 16.75 -1.99
C LYS A 208 -21.73 17.98 -2.60
N LEU A 209 -21.68 18.09 -3.93
CA LEU A 209 -21.15 19.27 -4.61
C LEU A 209 -21.94 20.53 -4.27
N ASP A 210 -23.28 20.47 -4.28
CA ASP A 210 -24.13 21.59 -3.89
C ASP A 210 -23.85 22.05 -2.45
N SER A 211 -23.59 21.11 -1.54
CA SER A 211 -23.24 21.42 -0.14
C SER A 211 -21.85 22.08 0.00
N ILE A 212 -20.93 21.77 -0.90
CA ILE A 212 -19.58 22.35 -0.95
C ILE A 212 -19.68 23.78 -1.50
N GLU A 213 -20.45 23.99 -2.58
CA GLU A 213 -20.67 25.32 -3.15
C GLU A 213 -21.39 26.27 -2.18
N ARG A 214 -22.42 25.79 -1.47
CA ARG A 214 -23.10 26.61 -0.44
C ARG A 214 -22.16 27.01 0.68
N ARG A 215 -21.29 26.10 1.14
CA ARG A 215 -20.28 26.39 2.16
C ARG A 215 -19.22 27.36 1.66
N ALA A 216 -18.78 27.22 0.41
CA ALA A 216 -17.83 28.14 -0.20
C ALA A 216 -18.41 29.56 -0.30
N LYS A 217 -19.64 29.71 -0.85
CA LYS A 217 -20.35 31.00 -0.89
C LYS A 217 -20.52 31.63 0.49
N ALA A 218 -20.98 30.85 1.47
CA ALA A 218 -21.15 31.35 2.84
C ALA A 218 -19.83 31.80 3.47
N ALA A 219 -18.72 31.12 3.18
CA ALA A 219 -17.39 31.52 3.62
C ALA A 219 -16.91 32.81 2.94
N THR A 220 -17.09 32.94 1.61
CA THR A 220 -16.72 34.16 0.88
C THR A 220 -17.56 35.37 1.33
N GLU A 221 -18.85 35.17 1.58
CA GLU A 221 -19.74 36.19 2.15
C GLU A 221 -19.32 36.57 3.57
N ALA A 222 -18.91 35.61 4.40
CA ALA A 222 -18.40 35.87 5.75
C ALA A 222 -17.07 36.65 5.71
N GLU A 223 -16.15 36.28 4.80
CA GLU A 223 -14.89 37.01 4.59
C GLU A 223 -15.11 38.43 4.05
N ALA A 224 -16.05 38.61 3.12
CA ALA A 224 -16.44 39.92 2.62
C ALA A 224 -17.06 40.80 3.73
N ARG A 225 -17.89 40.22 4.61
CA ARG A 225 -18.45 40.92 5.77
C ARG A 225 -17.39 41.32 6.80
N LEU A 226 -16.40 40.45 7.03
CA LEU A 226 -15.25 40.77 7.89
C LEU A 226 -14.38 41.87 7.29
N ALA A 227 -14.15 41.87 5.97
CA ALA A 227 -13.39 42.91 5.27
C ALA A 227 -14.13 44.27 5.24
N GLN A 228 -15.46 44.27 5.29
CA GLN A 228 -16.29 45.48 5.34
C GLN A 228 -16.55 45.99 6.78
N GLY A 229 -16.02 45.33 7.82
CA GLY A 229 -16.15 45.76 9.22
C GLY A 229 -17.53 45.55 9.85
N THR A 230 -18.46 44.88 9.17
CA THR A 230 -19.79 44.55 9.69
C THR A 230 -19.77 43.21 10.43
N LEU A 231 -19.60 43.27 11.75
CA LEU A 231 -19.85 42.13 12.63
C LEU A 231 -21.37 42.03 12.92
N PRO A 232 -21.98 40.83 12.87
CA PRO A 232 -23.35 40.65 13.32
C PRO A 232 -23.36 40.54 14.85
N GLY A 233 -23.89 41.56 15.53
CA GLY A 233 -24.18 41.51 16.96
C GLY A 233 -23.56 42.66 17.77
N GLY A 234 -23.96 43.90 17.49
CA GLY A 234 -24.09 44.92 18.53
C GLY A 234 -25.56 44.94 18.93
N VAL A 235 -25.83 44.75 20.23
CA VAL A 235 -27.14 44.71 20.89
C VAL A 235 -28.04 45.87 20.47
#